data_AF-A0A961D766-F1
#
_entry.id   AF-A0A961D766-F1
#
_cell.length_a   1.000
_cell.length_b   1.000
_cell.length_c   1.000
_cell.angle_alpha   90.00
_cell.angle_beta   90.00
_cell.angle_gamma   90.00
#
_symmetry.space_group_name_H-M   'P 1'
#
loop_
_entity.id
_entity.type
_entity.pdbx_description
1 polymer ?
#
loop_
_entity_poly.entity_id
_entity_poly.type
_entity_poly.pdbx_seq_one_letter_code
_entity_poly.pdbx_strand_id
1 'polypeptide(L)' 'MTREHSYLSWRIWAVYAVLFGIAVPWYWPAEDARMWLGFPLWAVVSIVGSFGISCFTAWLFVKRWPTDDDGEDEA' A
#
# COMPACT_ATOMS: atom_id res chain seq x y z
N MET A 1 24.00 19.29 -6.14
CA MET A 1 23.24 18.19 -5.49
C MET A 1 21.78 18.54 -5.56
N THR A 2 21.07 17.93 -6.51
CA THR A 2 19.67 18.14 -6.83
C THR A 2 18.79 17.94 -5.60
N ARG A 3 18.18 19.03 -5.12
CA ARG A 3 17.04 18.96 -4.19
C ARG A 3 15.83 18.51 -5.00
N GLU A 4 15.68 17.21 -5.17
CA GLU A 4 14.46 16.67 -5.73
C GLU A 4 13.36 16.83 -4.68
N HIS A 5 12.50 17.83 -4.88
CA HIS A 5 11.20 17.91 -4.24
C HIS A 5 10.40 16.68 -4.70
N SER A 6 10.53 15.56 -3.99
CA SER A 6 9.70 14.38 -4.22
C SER A 6 8.32 14.64 -3.60
N TYR A 7 7.37 15.01 -4.46
CA TYR A 7 6.01 15.44 -4.12
C TYR A 7 5.12 14.39 -3.44
N LEU A 8 5.61 13.15 -3.29
CA LEU A 8 5.10 12.19 -2.32
C LEU A 8 6.25 11.87 -1.36
N SER A 9 6.07 12.17 -0.07
CA SER A 9 7.07 11.91 0.98
C SER A 9 7.75 10.57 0.74
N TRP A 10 9.08 10.53 0.69
CA TRP A 10 9.91 9.32 0.57
C TRP A 10 9.40 8.15 1.44
N ARG A 11 8.85 8.48 2.61
CA ARG A 11 8.19 7.56 3.54
C ARG A 11 7.04 6.75 2.92
N ILE A 12 6.23 7.37 2.06
CA ILE A 12 5.10 6.73 1.35
C ILE A 12 5.64 5.69 0.38
N TRP A 13 6.66 6.05 -0.40
CA TRP A 13 7.36 5.14 -1.28
C TRP A 13 7.98 3.96 -0.53
N ALA A 14 8.61 4.21 0.63
CA ALA A 14 9.14 3.16 1.47
C ALA A 14 8.04 2.19 1.95
N VAL A 15 6.86 2.69 2.33
CA VAL A 15 5.72 1.85 2.74
C VAL A 15 5.20 1.01 1.56
N TYR A 16 5.05 1.60 0.37
CA TYR A 16 4.67 0.84 -0.82
C TYR A 16 5.70 -0.24 -1.17
N ALA A 17 7.00 0.06 -1.08
CA ALA A 17 8.06 -0.92 -1.35
C ALA A 17 8.00 -2.11 -0.38
N VAL A 18 7.77 -1.85 0.91
CA VAL A 18 7.58 -2.91 1.92
C VAL A 18 6.32 -3.72 1.62
N LEU A 19 5.19 -3.07 1.35
CA LEU A 19 3.94 -3.76 1.02
C LEU A 19 4.07 -4.62 -0.24
N PHE A 20 4.74 -4.13 -1.28
CA PHE A 20 5.02 -4.90 -2.49
C PHE A 20 5.96 -6.08 -2.22
N GLY A 21 7.00 -5.87 -1.42
CA GLY A 21 7.95 -6.91 -1.04
C GLY A 21 7.30 -8.02 -0.21
N ILE A 22 6.22 -7.73 0.52
CA ILE A 22 5.43 -8.72 1.26
C ILE A 22 4.41 -9.40 0.31
N ALA A 23 3.74 -8.62 -0.54
CA ALA A 23 2.70 -9.10 -1.45
C ALA A 23 3.25 -10.07 -2.51
N VAL A 24 4.49 -9.85 -2.96
CA VAL A 24 5.18 -10.76 -3.87
C VAL A 24 6.00 -11.74 -3.03
N PRO A 25 5.68 -13.03 -3.02
CA PRO A 25 6.36 -14.01 -2.17
C PRO A 25 7.69 -14.48 -2.80
N TRP A 26 8.59 -13.54 -3.09
CA TRP A 26 9.93 -13.80 -3.66
C TRP A 26 10.88 -14.50 -2.68
N TYR A 27 10.55 -14.44 -1.39
CA TYR A 27 11.30 -15.06 -0.30
C TYR A 27 10.92 -16.52 -0.05
N TRP A 28 9.88 -17.04 -0.71
CA TRP A 28 9.48 -18.44 -0.55
C TRP A 28 10.11 -19.36 -1.59
N PRO A 29 10.52 -20.57 -1.18
CA PRO A 29 11.01 -21.57 -2.11
C PRO A 29 9.88 -22.01 -3.05
N ALA A 30 10.21 -22.29 -4.30
CA ALA A 30 9.25 -22.65 -5.36
C ALA A 30 8.43 -23.92 -5.03
N GLU A 31 8.91 -24.73 -4.08
CA GLU A 31 8.29 -25.99 -3.64
C GLU A 31 7.40 -25.82 -2.39
N ASP A 32 7.19 -24.61 -1.87
CA ASP A 32 6.32 -24.37 -0.70
C ASP A 32 4.84 -24.53 -1.08
N ALA A 33 4.37 -25.79 -1.06
CA ALA A 33 2.99 -26.19 -1.31
C ALA A 33 2.08 -26.03 -0.07
N ARG A 34 2.39 -25.05 0.79
CA ARG A 34 1.65 -24.83 2.04
C ARG A 34 0.24 -24.34 1.68
N MET A 35 -0.75 -25.18 1.94
CA MET A 35 -2.15 -24.91 1.62
C MET A 35 -2.87 -24.39 2.85
N TRP A 36 -3.64 -23.31 2.69
CA TRP A 36 -4.45 -22.70 3.72
C TRP A 36 -5.86 -22.46 3.18
N LEU A 37 -6.88 -23.03 3.83
CA LEU A 37 -8.29 -22.97 3.39
C LEU A 37 -8.50 -23.46 1.93
N GLY A 38 -7.67 -24.39 1.44
CA GLY A 38 -7.75 -24.91 0.07
C GLY A 38 -7.05 -24.05 -0.98
N PHE A 39 -6.44 -22.93 -0.59
CA PHE A 39 -5.63 -22.08 -1.46
C PHE A 39 -4.14 -22.16 -1.11
N PRO A 40 -3.24 -21.87 -2.05
CA PRO A 40 -1.84 -21.71 -1.72
C PRO A 40 -1.68 -20.54 -0.74
N LEU A 41 -0.87 -20.73 0.30
CA LEU A 41 -0.59 -19.68 1.29
C LEU A 41 -0.04 -18.41 0.60
N TRP A 42 0.68 -18.58 -0.50
CA TRP A 42 1.24 -17.48 -1.29
C TRP A 42 0.17 -16.63 -1.95
N ALA A 43 -0.92 -17.26 -2.41
CA ALA A 43 -2.08 -16.54 -2.93
C ALA A 43 -2.75 -15.72 -1.82
N VAL A 44 -2.92 -16.30 -0.62
CA VAL A 44 -3.52 -15.60 0.53
C VAL A 44 -2.69 -14.38 0.92
N VAL A 45 -1.36 -14.54 1.03
CA VAL A 45 -0.44 -13.45 1.35
C VAL A 45 -0.48 -12.35 0.29
N SER A 46 -0.50 -12.71 -1.00
CA SER A 46 -0.63 -11.73 -2.09
C SER A 46 -1.96 -10.97 -2.01
N ILE A 47 -3.08 -11.65 -1.75
CA ILE A 47 -4.40 -11.01 -1.61
C ILE A 47 -4.39 -10.01 -0.44
N VAL A 48 -3.89 -10.43 0.72
CA VAL A 48 -3.80 -9.55 1.91
C VAL A 48 -2.86 -8.37 1.63
N GLY A 49 -1.74 -8.60 0.95
CA GLY A 49 -0.82 -7.55 0.52
C GLY A 49 -1.48 -6.53 -0.42
N SER A 50 -2.17 -6.98 -1.46
CA SER A 50 -2.93 -6.11 -2.39
C SER A 50 -4.06 -5.35 -1.68
N PHE A 51 -4.73 -5.99 -0.73
CA PHE A 51 -5.75 -5.34 0.09
C PHE A 51 -5.13 -4.25 0.98
N GLY A 52 -3.98 -4.51 1.60
CA GLY A 52 -3.23 -3.53 2.38
C GLY A 52 -2.77 -2.33 1.55
N ILE A 53 -2.27 -2.57 0.33
CA ILE A 53 -1.92 -1.52 -0.64
C ILE A 53 -3.14 -0.67 -0.97
N SER A 54 -4.28 -1.29 -1.25
CA SER A 54 -5.52 -0.59 -1.59
C SER A 54 -6.03 0.26 -0.43
N CYS A 55 -6.04 -0.29 0.79
CA CYS A 55 -6.42 0.44 1.99
C CYS A 55 -5.47 1.60 2.29
N PHE A 56 -4.16 1.40 2.14
CA PHE A 56 -3.17 2.45 2.32
C PHE A 56 -3.35 3.58 1.29
N THR A 57 -3.62 3.21 0.03
CA THR A 57 -3.94 4.17 -1.04
C THR A 57 -5.18 4.98 -0.70
N ALA A 58 -6.28 4.31 -0.32
CA ALA A 58 -7.53 4.97 0.07
C ALA A 58 -7.34 5.89 1.29
N TRP A 59 -6.61 5.43 2.31
CA TRP A 59 -6.29 6.24 3.49
C TRP A 59 -5.44 7.46 3.16
N LEU A 60 -4.48 7.30 2.23
CA LEU A 60 -3.65 8.40 1.77
C LEU A 60 -4.49 9.46 1.05
N PHE A 61 -5.45 9.04 0.21
CA PHE A 61 -6.43 9.95 -0.37
C PHE A 61 -7.25 10.63 0.73
N VAL A 62 -7.92 9.91 1.62
CA VAL A 62 -8.76 10.53 2.67
C VAL A 62 -8.00 11.50 3.56
N LYS A 63 -6.78 11.17 3.98
CA LYS A 63 -6.02 11.98 4.94
C LYS A 63 -5.23 13.13 4.30
N ARG A 64 -4.90 13.02 3.02
CA ARG A 64 -4.04 13.98 2.30
C ARG A 64 -4.82 14.82 1.28
N TRP A 65 -6.05 14.43 0.95
CA TRP A 65 -6.96 15.26 0.17
C TRP A 65 -7.28 16.51 1.00
N PRO A 66 -7.00 17.72 0.48
CA PRO A 66 -7.52 18.92 1.09
C PRO A 66 -9.03 18.80 0.98
N THR A 67 -9.71 18.66 2.12
CA THR A 67 -11.15 18.90 2.10
C THR A 67 -11.24 20.40 1.83
N ASP A 68 -11.73 20.78 0.65
CA ASP A 68 -12.12 22.15 0.32
C ASP A 68 -13.32 22.54 1.21
N ASP A 69 -13.11 22.59 2.53
CA ASP A 69 -14.06 23.09 3.53
C ASP A 69 -13.53 24.41 4.11
N ASP A 70 -13.09 25.27 3.20
CA ASP A 70 -12.76 26.67 3.48
C ASP A 70 -13.89 27.55 2.92
N GLY A 71 -15.06 27.52 3.56
CA GLY A 71 -15.96 28.68 3.61
C GLY A 71 -17.24 28.68 2.75
N GLU A 72 -18.16 27.75 3.01
CA GLU A 72 -19.60 28.03 2.86
C GLU A 72 -20.15 28.56 4.20
N ASP A 73 -19.76 29.76 4.64
CA ASP A 73 -20.44 30.51 5.72
C ASP A 73 -19.84 31.92 5.82
N GLU A 74 -20.47 32.91 5.20
CA GLU A 74 -20.70 34.29 5.69
C GLU A 74 -21.67 34.97 4.68
N ALA A 75 -22.83 35.41 5.18
CA ALA A 75 -24.02 35.85 4.46
C ALA A 75 -23.98 37.29 3.91
#